data_AF-A0A6A6MU72-F1
#
_entry.id   AF-A0A6A6MU72-F1
#
_cell.length_a   1.000
_cell.length_b   1.000
_cell.length_c   1.000
_cell.angle_alpha   90.00
_cell.angle_beta   90.00
_cell.angle_gamma   90.00
#
_symmetry.space_group_name_H-M   'P 1'
#
loop_
_entity.id
_entity.type
_entity.pdbx_description
1 polymer ?
#
loop_
_entity_poly.entity_id
_entity_poly.type
_entity_poly.pdbx_seq_one_letter_code
_entity_poly.pdbx_strand_id
1 'polypeptide(L)'
;MSSTTLALNFSIRASVPKLDLDDAFEQKNEIAKAVEDELEKAMSTYGYEIVQTLIVDIEPDEHVKRAMNEINAAARLRVAANEKAEAEKILQIKRAEGEAEAKYLAGLGIARQRQAIVDGLRDSVLGFSENVPGTTAKDIMDMVLVTQYFDTMKEIGAASKSSAVFIPHGPGAIRDVASQIRDGLLQASAHQ
;
A
#
# COMPACT_ATOMS: atom_id res chain seq x y z
N MET A 1 13.59 -41.93 -54.17
CA MET A 1 13.54 -40.55 -53.63
C MET A 1 12.60 -40.39 -52.42
N SER A 2 11.80 -41.38 -52.01
CA SER A 2 10.84 -41.21 -50.88
C SER A 2 11.42 -41.52 -49.48
N SER A 3 12.33 -42.50 -49.36
CA SER A 3 12.79 -42.98 -48.04
C SER A 3 13.72 -42.02 -47.29
N THR A 4 14.62 -41.33 -47.99
CA THR A 4 15.60 -40.41 -47.39
C THR A 4 14.94 -39.15 -46.85
N THR A 5 13.97 -38.60 -47.57
CA THR A 5 13.20 -37.42 -47.16
C THR A 5 12.31 -37.70 -45.95
N LEU A 6 11.76 -38.92 -45.83
CA LEU A 6 10.95 -39.31 -44.68
C LEU A 6 11.77 -39.48 -43.39
N ALA A 7 12.97 -40.08 -43.47
CA ALA A 7 13.85 -40.23 -42.32
C ALA A 7 14.32 -38.88 -41.78
N LEU A 8 14.73 -37.97 -42.68
CA LEU A 8 15.17 -36.61 -42.35
C LEU A 8 14.05 -35.81 -41.67
N ASN A 9 12.82 -35.93 -42.17
CA ASN A 9 11.66 -35.25 -41.60
C ASN A 9 11.30 -35.82 -40.21
N PHE A 10 11.46 -37.13 -39.99
CA PHE A 10 11.18 -37.75 -38.69
C PHE A 10 12.17 -37.30 -37.60
N SER A 11 13.47 -37.29 -37.89
CA SER A 11 14.51 -36.87 -36.93
C SER A 11 14.37 -35.40 -36.52
N ILE A 12 14.11 -34.51 -37.48
CA ILE A 12 13.89 -33.08 -37.20
C ILE A 12 12.63 -32.89 -36.35
N ARG A 13 11.54 -33.59 -36.67
CA ARG A 13 10.26 -33.44 -35.97
C ARG A 13 10.26 -34.06 -34.55
N ALA A 14 11.14 -35.02 -34.28
CA ALA A 14 11.27 -35.67 -32.97
C ALA A 14 12.19 -34.90 -32.00
N SER A 15 13.21 -34.19 -32.50
CA SER A 15 14.19 -33.49 -31.67
C SER A 15 13.82 -32.03 -31.36
N VAL A 16 13.17 -31.32 -32.29
CA VAL A 16 12.83 -29.89 -32.14
C VAL A 16 11.79 -29.58 -31.03
N PRO A 17 10.79 -30.42 -30.72
CA PRO A 17 9.77 -30.06 -29.71
C PRO A 17 10.20 -30.17 -28.25
N LYS A 18 11.39 -30.72 -27.96
CA LYS A 18 11.85 -30.98 -26.57
C LYS A 18 12.71 -29.86 -25.98
N LEU A 19 13.14 -28.91 -26.80
CA LEU A 19 13.93 -27.75 -26.41
C LEU A 19 13.04 -26.51 -26.47
N ASP A 20 13.25 -25.54 -25.58
CA ASP A 20 12.65 -24.23 -25.77
C ASP A 20 13.10 -23.69 -27.14
N LEU A 21 12.18 -23.11 -27.91
CA LEU A 21 12.47 -22.73 -29.30
C LEU A 21 13.67 -21.75 -29.38
N ASP A 22 13.85 -20.93 -28.35
CA ASP A 22 15.01 -20.05 -28.21
C ASP A 22 16.33 -20.86 -28.11
N ASP A 23 16.33 -21.96 -27.37
CA ASP A 23 17.48 -22.87 -27.28
C ASP A 23 17.69 -23.62 -28.60
N ALA A 24 16.62 -23.95 -29.34
CA ALA A 24 16.72 -24.60 -30.65
C ALA A 24 17.35 -23.67 -31.72
N PHE A 25 17.19 -22.34 -31.58
CA PHE A 25 17.89 -21.36 -32.41
C PHE A 25 19.37 -21.20 -32.02
N GLU A 26 19.70 -21.23 -30.73
CA GLU A 26 21.09 -21.19 -30.27
C GLU A 26 21.85 -22.48 -30.59
N GLN A 27 21.18 -23.63 -30.50
CA GLN A 27 21.76 -24.97 -30.70
C GLN A 27 21.64 -25.48 -32.14
N LYS A 28 21.50 -24.60 -33.15
CA LYS A 28 21.45 -25.00 -34.57
C LYS A 28 22.58 -25.96 -34.97
N ASN A 29 23.78 -25.76 -34.42
CA ASN A 29 24.93 -26.63 -34.69
C ASN A 29 24.80 -28.03 -34.06
N GLU A 30 24.19 -28.15 -32.87
CA GLU A 30 23.97 -29.45 -32.24
C GLU A 30 22.86 -30.23 -32.94
N ILE A 31 21.80 -29.55 -33.38
CA ILE A 31 20.74 -30.18 -34.19
C ILE A 31 21.32 -30.66 -35.53
N ALA A 32 22.17 -29.86 -36.19
CA ALA A 32 22.82 -30.26 -37.43
C ALA A 32 23.65 -31.53 -37.25
N LYS A 33 24.44 -31.61 -36.16
CA LYS A 33 25.22 -32.80 -35.79
C LYS A 33 24.34 -34.02 -35.53
N ALA A 34 23.27 -33.86 -34.76
CA ALA A 34 22.36 -34.97 -34.46
C ALA A 34 21.69 -35.52 -35.73
N VAL A 35 21.32 -34.64 -36.65
CA VAL A 35 20.77 -35.02 -37.96
C VAL A 35 21.84 -35.68 -38.84
N GLU A 36 23.07 -35.18 -38.83
CA GLU A 36 24.21 -35.76 -39.57
C GLU A 36 24.49 -37.19 -39.12
N ASP A 37 24.65 -37.43 -37.82
CA ASP A 37 24.93 -38.75 -37.24
C ASP A 37 23.84 -39.78 -37.58
N GLU A 38 22.58 -39.35 -37.61
CA GLU A 38 21.46 -40.23 -37.92
C GLU A 38 21.35 -40.52 -39.42
N LEU A 39 21.64 -39.51 -40.26
CA LEU A 39 21.64 -39.66 -41.70
C LEU A 39 22.83 -40.50 -42.20
N GLU A 40 24.01 -40.33 -41.61
CA GLU A 40 25.22 -41.08 -41.94
C GLU A 40 25.03 -42.59 -41.69
N LYS A 41 24.41 -42.97 -40.56
CA LYS A 41 24.07 -44.38 -40.27
C LYS A 41 23.11 -44.98 -41.31
N ALA A 42 22.10 -44.22 -41.71
CA ALA A 42 21.13 -44.69 -42.70
C ALA A 42 21.75 -44.79 -44.11
N MET A 43 22.59 -43.84 -44.49
CA MET A 43 23.10 -43.67 -45.86
C MET A 43 24.39 -44.46 -46.12
N SER A 44 25.19 -44.74 -45.08
CA SER A 44 26.36 -45.64 -45.16
C SER A 44 25.98 -47.05 -45.62
N THR A 45 24.79 -47.53 -45.25
CA THR A 45 24.23 -48.82 -45.71
C THR A 45 24.04 -48.87 -47.23
N TYR A 46 23.89 -47.72 -47.88
CA TYR A 46 23.70 -47.58 -49.32
C TYR A 46 24.96 -47.08 -50.05
N GLY A 47 26.09 -46.95 -49.36
CA GLY A 47 27.37 -46.53 -49.94
C GLY A 47 27.51 -45.03 -50.21
N TYR A 48 26.71 -44.19 -49.56
CA TYR A 48 26.82 -42.74 -49.63
C TYR A 48 27.48 -42.17 -48.37
N GLU A 49 28.44 -41.25 -48.56
CA GLU A 49 29.12 -40.51 -47.49
C GLU A 49 28.55 -39.08 -47.43
N ILE A 50 28.11 -38.66 -46.24
CA ILE A 50 27.59 -37.31 -46.00
C ILE A 50 28.76 -36.44 -45.56
N VAL A 51 29.08 -35.39 -46.34
CA VAL A 51 30.23 -34.50 -46.07
C VAL A 51 29.90 -33.42 -45.04
N GLN A 52 28.68 -32.87 -45.10
CA GLN A 52 28.19 -31.87 -44.16
C GLN A 52 26.67 -31.70 -44.32
N THR A 53 25.94 -31.54 -43.22
CA THR A 53 24.54 -31.09 -43.23
C THR A 53 24.46 -29.61 -42.86
N LEU A 54 23.69 -28.83 -43.64
CA LEU A 54 23.46 -27.40 -43.37
C LEU A 54 21.98 -27.16 -43.10
N ILE A 55 21.67 -26.67 -41.89
CA ILE A 55 20.32 -26.22 -41.54
C ILE A 55 20.16 -24.79 -42.07
N VAL A 56 19.29 -24.62 -43.06
CA VAL A 56 19.04 -23.31 -43.69
C VAL A 56 18.13 -22.46 -42.80
N ASP A 57 16.97 -22.99 -42.42
CA ASP A 57 16.07 -22.31 -41.49
C ASP A 57 15.18 -23.29 -40.71
N ILE A 58 14.76 -22.88 -39.51
CA ILE A 58 13.83 -23.63 -38.66
C ILE A 58 12.57 -22.79 -38.52
N GLU A 59 11.56 -23.10 -39.31
CA GLU A 59 10.25 -22.46 -39.21
C GLU A 59 9.26 -23.41 -38.55
N PRO A 60 8.90 -23.20 -37.27
CA PRO A 60 7.80 -23.94 -36.66
C PRO A 60 6.48 -23.57 -37.32
N ASP A 61 5.54 -24.52 -37.23
CA ASP A 61 4.18 -24.35 -37.72
C ASP A 61 3.50 -23.12 -37.10
N GLU A 62 2.66 -22.44 -37.86
CA GLU A 62 1.98 -21.21 -37.44
C GLU A 62 1.13 -21.42 -36.17
N HIS A 63 0.52 -22.59 -36.01
CA HIS A 63 -0.22 -22.94 -34.80
C HIS A 63 0.68 -23.03 -33.57
N VAL A 64 1.90 -23.56 -33.73
CA VAL A 64 2.88 -23.67 -32.64
C VAL A 64 3.42 -22.29 -32.28
N LYS A 65 3.77 -21.46 -33.27
CA LYS A 65 4.20 -20.07 -33.06
C LYS A 65 3.16 -19.28 -32.26
N ARG A 66 1.88 -19.41 -32.63
CA ARG A 66 0.79 -18.72 -31.93
C ARG A 66 0.62 -19.22 -30.50
N ALA A 67 0.57 -20.53 -30.29
CA ALA A 67 0.44 -21.12 -28.96
C ALA A 67 1.62 -20.72 -28.05
N MET A 68 2.84 -20.74 -28.56
CA MET A 68 4.02 -20.31 -27.81
C MET A 68 3.96 -18.83 -27.43
N ASN A 69 3.58 -17.96 -28.36
CA ASN A 69 3.44 -16.54 -28.07
C ASN A 69 2.36 -16.28 -27.01
N GLU A 70 1.24 -17.00 -27.06
CA GLU A 70 0.19 -16.92 -26.05
C GLU A 70 0.69 -17.40 -24.67
N ILE A 71 1.44 -18.51 -24.60
CA ILE A 71 2.03 -19.02 -23.36
C ILE A 71 3.03 -18.01 -22.77
N ASN A 72 3.91 -17.46 -23.60
CA ASN A 72 4.91 -16.48 -23.17
C ASN A 72 4.25 -15.16 -22.73
N ALA A 73 3.23 -14.70 -23.45
CA ALA A 73 2.44 -13.54 -23.05
C ALA A 73 1.73 -13.79 -21.72
N ALA A 74 1.09 -14.94 -21.54
CA ALA A 74 0.42 -15.31 -20.29
C ALA A 74 1.40 -15.44 -19.12
N ALA A 75 2.57 -16.02 -19.32
CA ALA A 75 3.62 -16.12 -18.31
C ALA A 75 4.10 -14.73 -17.87
N ARG A 76 4.37 -13.83 -18.82
CA ARG A 76 4.75 -12.44 -18.55
C ARG A 76 3.64 -11.69 -17.82
N LEU A 77 2.39 -11.84 -18.25
CA LEU A 77 1.23 -11.23 -17.60
C LEU A 77 1.07 -11.74 -16.16
N ARG A 78 1.28 -13.04 -15.91
CA ARG A 78 1.19 -13.62 -14.58
C ARG A 78 2.26 -13.06 -13.64
N VAL A 79 3.50 -12.94 -14.11
CA VAL A 79 4.59 -12.34 -13.33
C VAL A 79 4.26 -10.88 -13.01
N ALA A 80 3.87 -10.09 -14.02
CA ALA A 80 3.50 -8.69 -13.83
C ALA A 80 2.30 -8.51 -12.89
N ALA A 81 1.31 -9.41 -12.96
CA ALA A 81 0.14 -9.38 -12.08
C ALA A 81 0.53 -9.70 -10.62
N ASN A 82 1.41 -10.69 -10.41
CA ASN A 82 1.90 -11.02 -9.08
C ASN A 82 2.71 -9.88 -8.46
N GLU A 83 3.62 -9.27 -9.23
CA GLU A 83 4.40 -8.11 -8.77
C GLU A 83 3.51 -6.92 -8.45
N LYS A 84 2.49 -6.64 -9.28
CA LYS A 84 1.50 -5.60 -8.99
C LYS A 84 0.71 -5.89 -7.72
N ALA A 85 0.23 -7.12 -7.54
CA ALA A 85 -0.54 -7.50 -6.37
C ALA A 85 0.31 -7.39 -5.08
N GLU A 86 1.58 -7.75 -5.14
CA GLU A 86 2.51 -7.60 -4.02
C GLU A 86 2.81 -6.12 -3.72
N ALA A 87 3.01 -5.29 -4.76
CA ALA A 87 3.17 -3.86 -4.60
C ALA A 87 1.93 -3.19 -3.98
N GLU A 88 0.73 -3.56 -4.43
CA GLU A 88 -0.53 -3.07 -3.86
C GLU A 88 -0.68 -3.47 -2.39
N LYS A 89 -0.36 -4.71 -2.04
CA LYS A 89 -0.37 -5.18 -0.65
C LYS A 89 0.57 -4.36 0.23
N ILE A 90 1.81 -4.13 -0.23
CA ILE A 90 2.79 -3.33 0.52
C ILE A 90 2.28 -1.90 0.69
N LEU A 91 1.74 -1.30 -0.36
CA LEU A 91 1.20 0.06 -0.31
C LEU A 91 0.04 0.18 0.67
N GLN A 92 -0.87 -0.81 0.69
CA GLN A 92 -2.00 -0.83 1.61
C GLN A 92 -1.54 -0.98 3.07
N ILE A 93 -0.59 -1.87 3.35
CA ILE A 93 -0.03 -2.06 4.70
C ILE A 93 0.66 -0.77 5.17
N LYS A 94 1.56 -0.20 4.34
CA LYS A 94 2.27 1.05 4.64
C LYS A 94 1.31 2.20 4.92
N ARG A 95 0.21 2.29 4.17
CA ARG A 95 -0.81 3.31 4.39
C ARG A 95 -1.54 3.09 5.72
N ALA A 96 -1.92 1.86 6.04
CA ALA A 96 -2.58 1.53 7.30
C ALA A 96 -1.66 1.78 8.51
N GLU A 97 -0.38 1.43 8.40
CA GLU A 97 0.65 1.72 9.41
C GLU A 97 0.80 3.23 9.61
N GLY A 98 0.93 3.99 8.53
CA GLY A 98 1.04 5.46 8.59
C GLY A 98 -0.20 6.11 9.19
N GLU A 99 -1.41 5.63 8.86
CA GLU A 99 -2.66 6.13 9.46
C GLU A 99 -2.76 5.81 10.96
N ALA A 100 -2.31 4.62 11.38
CA ALA A 100 -2.27 4.24 12.79
C ALA A 100 -1.25 5.06 13.58
N GLU A 101 -0.06 5.24 13.04
CA GLU A 101 1.01 6.05 13.64
C GLU A 101 0.61 7.53 13.73
N ALA A 102 0.00 8.08 12.68
CA ALA A 102 -0.50 9.45 12.68
C ALA A 102 -1.56 9.67 13.78
N LYS A 103 -2.51 8.73 13.95
CA LYS A 103 -3.52 8.80 15.02
C LYS A 103 -2.87 8.69 16.41
N TYR A 104 -1.88 7.81 16.57
CA TYR A 104 -1.14 7.67 17.82
C TYR A 104 -0.40 8.96 18.19
N LEU A 105 0.35 9.53 17.25
CA LEU A 105 1.08 10.78 17.45
C LEU A 105 0.14 11.96 17.71
N ALA A 106 -0.99 12.03 17.02
CA ALA A 106 -2.01 13.04 17.28
C ALA A 106 -2.59 12.92 18.70
N GLY A 107 -2.92 11.70 19.14
CA GLY A 107 -3.39 11.45 20.51
C GLY A 107 -2.35 11.83 21.57
N LEU A 108 -1.08 11.47 21.34
CA LEU A 108 0.03 11.86 22.22
C LEU A 108 0.22 13.38 22.26
N GLY A 109 0.08 14.05 21.12
CA GLY A 109 0.12 15.51 21.01
C GLY A 109 -0.96 16.18 21.85
N ILE A 110 -2.22 15.72 21.75
CA ILE A 110 -3.33 16.24 22.55
C ILE A 110 -3.09 16.01 24.04
N ALA A 111 -2.61 14.83 24.44
CA ALA A 111 -2.32 14.54 25.84
C ALA A 111 -1.23 15.45 26.41
N ARG A 112 -0.13 15.64 25.67
CA ARG A 112 0.95 16.56 26.04
C ARG A 112 0.49 18.01 26.09
N GLN A 113 -0.33 18.43 25.12
CA GLN A 113 -0.93 19.76 25.10
C GLN A 113 -1.80 19.99 26.35
N ARG A 114 -2.67 19.02 26.71
CA ARG A 114 -3.48 19.10 27.92
C ARG A 114 -2.63 19.20 29.18
N GLN A 115 -1.56 18.42 29.28
CA GLN A 115 -0.63 18.49 30.39
C GLN A 115 0.00 19.89 30.51
N ALA A 116 0.52 20.43 29.40
CA ALA A 116 1.11 21.77 29.38
C ALA A 116 0.11 22.87 29.76
N ILE A 117 -1.17 22.73 29.37
CA ILE A 117 -2.22 23.68 29.78
C ILE A 117 -2.46 23.60 31.29
N VAL A 118 -2.58 22.41 31.86
CA VAL A 118 -2.82 22.23 33.31
C VAL A 118 -1.64 22.76 34.11
N ASP A 119 -0.41 22.46 33.68
CA ASP A 119 0.80 22.94 34.34
C ASP A 119 0.92 24.47 34.25
N GLY A 120 0.66 25.07 33.08
CA GLY A 120 0.66 26.52 32.91
C GLY A 120 -0.43 27.23 33.72
N LEU A 121 -1.62 26.64 33.85
CA LEU A 121 -2.69 27.16 34.71
C LEU A 121 -2.29 27.09 36.19
N ARG A 122 -1.67 26.00 36.61
CA ARG A 122 -1.16 25.85 37.99
C ARG A 122 -0.14 26.92 38.32
N ASP A 123 0.83 27.15 37.43
CA ASP A 123 1.84 28.18 37.61
C ASP A 123 1.22 29.59 37.65
N SER A 124 0.22 29.83 36.79
CA SER A 124 -0.52 31.10 36.77
C SER A 124 -1.29 31.35 38.08
N VAL A 125 -1.91 30.31 38.65
CA VAL A 125 -2.62 30.40 39.94
C VAL A 125 -1.65 30.69 41.08
N LEU A 126 -0.50 30.01 41.13
CA LEU A 126 0.52 30.25 42.14
C LEU A 126 1.10 31.67 42.04
N GLY A 127 1.45 32.11 40.84
CA GLY A 127 1.99 33.46 40.59
C GLY A 127 1.00 34.58 40.93
N PHE A 128 -0.30 34.40 40.69
CA PHE A 128 -1.30 35.40 41.08
C PHE A 128 -1.58 35.40 42.59
N SER A 129 -1.56 34.23 43.23
CA SER A 129 -1.76 34.11 44.68
C SER A 129 -0.63 34.77 45.49
N GLU A 130 0.60 34.78 44.98
CA GLU A 130 1.74 35.45 45.63
C GLU A 130 1.71 36.98 45.47
N ASN A 131 1.21 37.47 44.34
CA ASN A 131 1.28 38.90 43.98
C ASN A 131 0.06 39.73 44.37
N VAL A 132 -1.08 39.10 44.70
CA VAL A 132 -2.32 39.80 45.08
C VAL A 132 -2.85 39.23 46.41
N PRO A 133 -2.75 39.99 47.52
CA PRO A 133 -3.24 39.52 48.82
C PRO A 133 -4.78 39.49 48.84
N GLY A 134 -5.35 38.33 49.15
CA GLY A 134 -6.79 38.14 49.40
C GLY A 134 -7.58 37.37 48.33
N THR A 135 -6.97 37.03 47.19
CA THR A 135 -7.61 36.18 46.17
C THR A 135 -7.51 34.69 46.53
N THR A 136 -8.63 33.97 46.49
CA THR A 136 -8.63 32.52 46.66
C THR A 136 -8.47 31.81 45.32
N ALA A 137 -7.96 30.57 45.33
CA ALA A 137 -7.84 29.74 44.12
C ALA A 137 -9.18 29.59 43.37
N LYS A 138 -10.31 29.71 44.08
CA LYS A 138 -11.66 29.69 43.53
C LYS A 138 -11.93 30.91 42.64
N ASP A 139 -11.55 32.10 43.08
CA ASP A 139 -11.78 33.35 42.32
C ASP A 139 -10.99 33.36 41.00
N ILE A 140 -9.79 32.76 41.01
CA ILE A 140 -8.96 32.62 39.81
C ILE A 140 -9.57 31.61 38.83
N MET A 141 -10.09 30.47 39.33
CA MET A 141 -10.80 29.52 38.47
C MET A 141 -12.05 30.13 37.84
N ASP A 142 -12.81 30.94 38.59
CA ASP A 142 -14.00 31.62 38.08
C ASP A 142 -13.63 32.64 36.98
N MET A 143 -12.53 33.39 37.13
CA MET A 143 -11.99 34.29 36.09
C MET A 143 -11.54 33.53 34.82
N VAL A 144 -10.87 32.40 34.98
CA VAL A 144 -10.43 31.54 33.86
C VAL A 144 -11.64 30.98 33.11
N LEU A 145 -12.69 30.53 33.82
CA LEU A 145 -13.93 30.05 33.22
C LEU A 145 -14.63 31.12 32.38
N VAL A 146 -14.69 32.35 32.87
CA VAL A 146 -15.26 33.49 32.13
C VAL A 146 -14.44 33.80 30.88
N THR A 147 -13.11 33.75 30.97
CA THR A 147 -12.22 33.99 29.82
C THR A 147 -12.41 32.90 28.75
N GLN A 148 -12.44 31.63 29.16
CA GLN A 148 -12.67 30.50 28.27
C GLN A 148 -14.07 30.56 27.61
N TYR A 149 -15.08 31.02 28.35
CA TYR A 149 -16.41 31.28 27.81
C TYR A 149 -16.38 32.33 26.68
N PHE A 150 -15.64 33.42 26.84
CA PHE A 150 -15.49 34.42 25.78
C PHE A 150 -14.67 33.93 24.59
N ASP A 151 -13.59 33.17 24.82
CA ASP A 151 -12.77 32.60 23.74
C ASP A 151 -13.56 31.56 22.91
N THR A 152 -14.34 30.70 23.56
CA THR A 152 -15.22 29.75 22.85
C THR A 152 -16.30 30.47 22.05
N MET A 153 -16.88 31.55 22.59
CA MET A 153 -17.80 32.40 21.82
C MET A 153 -17.13 33.06 20.61
N LYS A 154 -15.87 33.49 20.74
CA LYS A 154 -15.08 34.07 19.64
C LYS A 154 -14.78 33.04 18.55
N GLU A 155 -14.40 31.82 18.91
CA GLU A 155 -14.18 30.73 17.94
C GLU A 155 -15.47 30.34 17.20
N ILE A 156 -16.59 30.24 17.92
CA ILE A 156 -17.92 29.96 17.34
C ILE A 156 -18.35 31.10 16.40
N GLY A 157 -18.06 32.36 16.75
CA GLY A 157 -18.32 33.52 15.90
C GLY A 157 -17.43 33.60 14.66
N ALA A 158 -16.19 33.11 14.75
CA ALA A 158 -15.24 33.08 13.63
C ALA A 158 -15.53 31.95 12.62
N ALA A 159 -16.14 30.85 13.06
CA ALA A 159 -16.59 29.76 12.19
C ALA A 159 -17.91 30.14 11.45
N SER A 160 -17.82 31.07 10.50
CA SER A 160 -18.92 31.81 9.85
C SER A 160 -19.95 31.02 9.00
N LYS A 161 -20.32 29.76 9.31
CA LYS A 161 -21.26 28.99 8.45
C LYS A 161 -22.66 28.75 8.99
N SER A 162 -22.94 28.85 10.29
CA SER A 162 -24.31 29.02 10.83
C SER A 162 -24.26 29.05 12.36
N SER A 163 -24.60 30.14 13.02
CA SER A 163 -24.71 30.16 14.48
C SER A 163 -25.58 31.31 14.99
N ALA A 164 -26.90 31.21 14.80
CA ALA A 164 -27.83 31.85 15.72
C ALA A 164 -27.77 31.10 17.07
N VAL A 165 -26.83 31.49 17.94
CA VAL A 165 -26.65 30.92 19.28
C VAL A 165 -27.40 31.82 20.26
N PHE A 166 -28.50 31.34 20.82
CA PHE A 166 -29.25 32.07 21.84
C PHE A 166 -28.49 32.02 23.16
N ILE A 167 -27.78 33.09 23.48
CA ILE A 167 -27.04 33.22 24.73
C ILE A 167 -27.99 33.80 25.79
N PRO A 168 -28.32 33.06 26.87
CA PRO A 168 -29.05 33.64 27.98
C PRO A 168 -28.16 34.72 28.63
N HIS A 169 -28.53 35.98 28.41
CA HIS A 169 -27.82 37.14 28.93
C HIS A 169 -28.51 37.63 30.20
N GLY A 170 -27.89 37.33 31.34
CA GLY A 170 -28.29 37.85 32.64
C GLY A 170 -27.19 37.56 33.66
N PRO A 171 -26.98 38.43 34.66
CA PRO A 171 -25.90 38.25 35.65
C PRO A 171 -25.99 36.95 36.47
N GLY A 172 -27.15 36.26 36.45
CA GLY A 172 -27.33 34.91 37.02
C GLY A 172 -27.08 33.76 36.03
N ALA A 173 -27.11 34.00 34.73
CA ALA A 173 -27.09 32.93 33.71
C ALA A 173 -25.76 32.15 33.69
N ILE A 174 -24.63 32.83 33.92
CA ILE A 174 -23.31 32.18 33.99
C ILE A 174 -23.22 31.29 35.24
N ARG A 175 -23.79 31.72 36.37
CA ARG A 175 -23.84 30.94 37.61
C ARG A 175 -24.75 29.73 37.46
N ASP A 176 -25.88 29.88 36.79
CA ASP A 176 -26.82 28.78 36.50
C ASP A 176 -26.21 27.77 35.53
N VAL A 177 -25.51 28.21 34.49
CA VAL A 177 -24.77 27.30 33.57
C VAL A 177 -23.66 26.56 34.32
N ALA A 178 -22.90 27.25 35.18
CA ALA A 178 -21.85 26.62 35.98
C ALA A 178 -22.41 25.61 37.02
N SER A 179 -23.59 25.88 37.60
CA SER A 179 -24.27 24.95 38.50
C SER A 179 -24.78 23.73 37.73
N GLN A 180 -25.44 23.93 36.59
CA GLN A 180 -26.00 22.85 35.79
C GLN A 180 -24.92 21.89 35.25
N ILE A 181 -23.76 22.42 34.84
CA ILE A 181 -22.62 21.57 34.42
C ILE A 181 -22.09 20.74 35.60
N ARG A 182 -22.01 21.34 36.79
CA ARG A 182 -21.54 20.65 38.01
C ARG A 182 -22.51 19.57 38.47
N ASP A 183 -23.80 19.86 38.48
CA ASP A 183 -24.85 18.92 38.87
C ASP A 183 -24.97 17.77 37.86
N GLY A 184 -24.86 18.07 36.56
CA GLY A 184 -24.83 17.05 35.50
C GLY A 184 -23.65 16.08 35.61
N LEU A 185 -22.46 16.58 35.97
CA LEU A 185 -21.28 15.74 36.22
C LEU A 185 -21.45 14.86 37.47
N LEU A 186 -22.00 15.41 38.56
CA LEU A 186 -22.24 14.67 39.81
C LEU A 186 -23.30 13.57 39.63
N GLN A 187 -24.35 13.85 38.86
CA GLN A 187 -25.43 12.90 38.57
C GLN A 187 -24.98 11.78 37.62
N ALA A 188 -24.04 12.06 36.71
CA ALA A 188 -23.38 11.04 35.88
C ALA A 188 -22.49 10.09 36.70
N SER A 189 -21.85 10.59 37.76
CA SER A 189 -21.08 9.75 38.70
C SER A 189 -21.92 8.98 39.72
N ALA A 190 -23.20 9.34 39.90
CA ALA A 190 -24.14 8.62 40.79
C ALA A 190 -24.86 7.44 40.11
N HIS A 191 -24.68 7.25 38.80
CA HIS A 191 -25.28 6.17 38.00
C HIS A 191 -24.26 5.13 37.47
N GLN A 192 -23.12 4.98 38.14
CA GLN A 192 -22.27 3.78 38.02
C GLN A 192 -22.45 2.84 39.21
#